data_AF-A0A971ZEH5-F1
#
_entry.id   AF-A0A971ZEH5-F1
#
_cell.length_a   1.000
_cell.length_b   1.000
_cell.length_c   1.000
_cell.angle_alpha   90.00
_cell.angle_beta   90.00
_cell.angle_gamma   90.00
#
_symmetry.space_group_name_H-M   'P 1'
#
loop_
_entity.id
_entity.type
_entity.pdbx_description
1 polymer ?
#
loop_
_entity_poly.entity_id
_entity_poly.type
_entity_poly.pdbx_seq_one_letter_code
_entity_poly.pdbx_strand_id
1 'polypeptide(L)'
;MHWQARLDKWFDKDHYTISNQNDGLPNRIEVIEEASDGQGRIEFFGTNHLLKINSGNLNHLPFLKDTKNADGVFLELENSKPLALHIVELKKTINLTKWDEVKSQIRSSLRHSLGFLGVLNLTLPEKLVCHTCYQNDDIQKDRYAKPVLSKPIVGKLLNSKKPDFLEEWLGQKVNISTVFPGFEHKKHQMTSIDGEDIPYAEVRL
;
A
#
# COMPACT_ATOMS: atom_id res chain seq x y z
N MET A 1 8.48 -12.25 24.92
CA MET A 1 8.30 -10.80 25.15
C MET A 1 7.18 -10.34 24.22
N HIS A 2 6.12 -9.74 24.74
CA HIS A 2 4.98 -9.26 23.95
C HIS A 2 5.44 -8.15 22.99
N TRP A 3 5.04 -8.16 21.72
CA TRP A 3 5.50 -7.18 20.71
C TRP A 3 5.17 -5.73 21.12
N GLN A 4 4.06 -5.51 21.83
CA GLN A 4 3.70 -4.19 22.37
C GLN A 4 4.77 -3.64 23.33
N ALA A 5 5.35 -4.49 24.19
CA ALA A 5 6.42 -4.05 25.09
C ALA A 5 7.70 -3.66 24.32
N ARG A 6 7.93 -4.23 23.13
CA ARG A 6 9.01 -3.79 22.24
C ARG A 6 8.62 -2.50 21.55
N LEU A 7 7.37 -2.37 21.10
CA LEU A 7 6.88 -1.15 20.48
C LEU A 7 7.04 0.05 21.41
N ASP A 8 6.54 -0.04 22.64
CA ASP A 8 6.60 1.04 23.64
C ASP A 8 8.04 1.37 24.09
N LYS A 9 8.97 0.41 23.98
CA LYS A 9 10.36 0.57 24.43
C LYS A 9 11.28 1.12 23.33
N TRP A 10 11.05 0.72 22.08
CA TRP A 10 11.99 0.93 20.97
C TRP A 10 11.51 1.95 19.94
N PHE A 11 10.22 2.33 19.98
CA PHE A 11 9.65 3.31 19.06
C PHE A 11 9.03 4.46 19.82
N ASP A 12 9.27 5.68 19.33
CA ASP A 12 8.52 6.84 19.76
C ASP A 12 7.05 6.70 19.35
N LYS A 13 6.14 7.22 20.17
CA LYS A 13 4.69 7.10 19.94
C LYS A 13 4.23 7.70 18.61
N ASP A 14 4.99 8.66 18.08
CA ASP A 14 4.69 9.29 16.79
C ASP A 14 4.99 8.36 15.59
N HIS A 15 5.76 7.29 15.80
CA HIS A 15 6.16 6.36 14.74
C HIS A 15 5.11 5.28 14.46
N TYR A 16 4.04 5.20 15.24
CA TYR A 16 2.99 4.20 15.03
C TYR A 16 1.61 4.66 15.48
N THR A 17 0.59 3.96 15.01
CA THR A 17 -0.78 4.12 15.50
C THR A 17 -1.42 2.74 15.61
N ILE A 18 -2.01 2.46 16.77
CA ILE A 18 -2.76 1.22 17.01
C ILE A 18 -4.24 1.57 16.94
N SER A 19 -5.02 0.75 16.25
CA SER A 19 -6.48 0.83 16.31
C SER A 19 -6.97 0.52 17.72
N ASN A 20 -7.66 1.47 18.34
CA ASN A 20 -8.26 1.25 19.65
C ASN A 20 -9.53 0.39 19.51
N GLN A 21 -9.58 -0.74 20.22
CA GLN A 21 -10.81 -1.50 20.44
C GLN A 21 -11.55 -0.89 21.63
N ASN A 22 -12.27 0.20 21.43
CA ASN A 22 -13.24 0.66 22.42
C ASN A 22 -14.61 0.83 21.73
N ASP A 23 -15.66 0.37 22.41
CA ASP A 23 -17.08 0.62 22.10
C ASP A 23 -17.77 -0.29 21.08
N GLY A 24 -17.23 -1.48 20.79
CA GLY A 24 -17.88 -2.46 19.89
C GLY A 24 -17.87 -2.06 18.41
N LEU A 25 -17.11 -1.01 18.07
CA LEU A 25 -16.85 -0.57 16.71
C LEU A 25 -15.66 -1.34 16.10
N PRO A 26 -15.61 -1.50 14.77
CA PRO A 26 -14.49 -2.13 14.09
C PRO A 26 -13.20 -1.31 14.25
N ASN A 27 -12.06 -1.99 14.26
CA ASN A 27 -10.75 -1.36 14.25
C ASN A 27 -10.57 -0.53 12.99
N ARG A 28 -10.07 0.70 13.13
CA ARG A 28 -9.96 1.68 12.05
C ARG A 28 -8.52 2.19 11.90
N ILE A 29 -8.05 2.26 10.66
CA ILE A 29 -6.83 2.99 10.27
C ILE A 29 -7.16 3.92 9.13
N GLU A 30 -6.58 5.12 9.19
CA GLU A 30 -6.75 6.15 8.18
C GLU A 30 -5.40 6.47 7.50
N VAL A 31 -5.43 6.64 6.19
CA VAL A 31 -4.32 7.12 5.38
C VAL A 31 -4.79 8.38 4.65
N ILE A 32 -4.07 9.48 4.86
CA ILE A 32 -4.34 10.78 4.24
C ILE A 32 -3.08 11.19 3.50
N GLU A 33 -3.26 11.65 2.26
CA GLU A 33 -2.25 12.37 1.49
C GLU A 33 -2.78 13.78 1.25
N GLU A 34 -1.96 14.80 1.51
CA GLU A 34 -2.32 16.22 1.38
C GLU A 34 -1.71 16.86 0.13
N ALA A 35 -0.65 16.27 -0.41
CA ALA A 35 0.02 16.75 -1.61
C ALA A 35 -0.90 16.62 -2.83
N SER A 36 -0.87 17.64 -3.69
CA SER A 36 -1.79 17.78 -4.82
C SER A 36 -1.78 16.64 -5.85
N ASP A 37 -0.69 15.86 -5.96
CA ASP A 37 -0.57 14.70 -6.88
C ASP A 37 -1.17 13.41 -6.30
N GLY A 38 -1.51 13.40 -5.02
CA GLY A 38 -2.07 12.24 -4.29
C GLY A 38 -3.24 12.57 -3.38
N GLN A 39 -3.67 13.83 -3.33
CA GLN A 39 -4.60 14.33 -2.31
C GLN A 39 -5.84 13.43 -2.17
N GLY A 40 -6.06 12.94 -0.97
CA GLY A 40 -7.17 12.04 -0.70
C GLY A 40 -7.06 11.37 0.65
N ARG A 41 -8.13 10.68 1.00
CA ARG A 41 -8.30 9.98 2.26
C ARG A 41 -8.88 8.60 2.01
N ILE A 42 -8.29 7.61 2.66
CA ILE A 42 -8.86 6.26 2.68
C ILE A 42 -8.87 5.70 4.08
N GLU A 43 -9.99 5.05 4.41
CA GLU A 43 -10.19 4.39 5.69
C GLU A 43 -10.30 2.89 5.54
N PHE A 44 -9.59 2.18 6.42
CA PHE A 44 -9.61 0.73 6.52
C PHE A 44 -10.27 0.31 7.81
N PHE A 45 -11.20 -0.62 7.70
CA PHE A 45 -11.90 -1.19 8.84
C PHE A 45 -11.69 -2.70 8.89
N GLY A 46 -11.31 -3.22 10.06
CA GLY A 46 -11.11 -4.64 10.29
C GLY A 46 -11.59 -5.09 11.67
N THR A 47 -11.78 -6.39 11.84
CA THR A 47 -12.05 -6.99 13.16
C THR A 47 -10.76 -7.23 13.96
N ASN A 48 -9.65 -7.42 13.26
CA ASN A 48 -8.32 -7.66 13.82
C ASN A 48 -7.64 -6.35 14.27
N HIS A 49 -6.60 -6.46 15.11
CA HIS A 49 -5.81 -5.29 15.49
C HIS A 49 -5.07 -4.74 14.27
N LEU A 50 -5.14 -3.43 14.08
CA LEU A 50 -4.42 -2.75 13.03
C LEU A 50 -3.32 -1.89 13.63
N LEU A 51 -2.09 -2.08 13.15
CA LEU A 51 -0.91 -1.32 13.57
C LEU A 51 -0.37 -0.57 12.36
N LYS A 52 -0.65 0.73 12.27
CA LYS A 52 -0.08 1.62 11.27
C LYS A 52 1.35 1.97 11.65
N ILE A 53 2.25 1.89 10.67
CA ILE A 53 3.65 2.32 10.78
C ILE A 53 3.73 3.70 10.13
N ASN A 54 4.01 4.73 10.92
CA ASN A 54 4.11 6.11 10.46
C ASN A 54 5.50 6.35 9.85
N SER A 55 5.73 5.77 8.67
CA SER A 55 6.99 5.81 7.94
C SER A 55 6.98 6.96 6.92
N GLY A 56 7.23 8.19 7.35
CA GLY A 56 7.36 9.36 6.46
C GLY A 56 8.82 9.68 6.12
N ASN A 57 9.04 10.72 5.31
CA ASN A 57 10.39 11.25 5.02
C ASN A 57 11.18 11.58 6.30
N LEU A 58 10.49 11.95 7.38
CA LEU A 58 11.10 12.27 8.68
C LEU A 58 11.33 11.03 9.57
N ASN A 59 10.59 9.94 9.36
CA ASN A 59 10.57 8.75 10.23
C ASN A 59 11.07 7.49 9.49
N HIS A 60 11.94 7.66 8.50
CA HIS A 60 12.53 6.56 7.75
C HIS A 60 13.66 5.89 8.55
N LEU A 61 13.96 4.64 8.24
CA LEU A 61 15.08 3.95 8.87
C LEU A 61 16.39 4.53 8.28
N PRO A 62 17.29 5.15 9.07
CA PRO A 62 18.42 5.93 8.54
C PRO A 62 19.40 5.14 7.67
N PHE A 63 19.40 3.81 7.79
CA PHE A 63 20.27 2.92 7.03
C PHE A 63 19.65 2.47 5.69
N LEU A 64 18.37 2.75 5.43
CA LEU A 64 17.73 2.49 4.14
C LEU A 64 17.93 3.70 3.23
N LYS A 65 18.52 3.46 2.05
CA LYS A 65 18.78 4.50 1.04
C LYS A 65 17.53 4.97 0.31
N ASP A 66 16.51 4.11 0.22
CA ASP A 66 15.25 4.46 -0.42
C ASP A 66 14.40 5.22 0.59
N THR A 67 14.08 6.48 0.30
CA THR A 67 13.25 7.31 1.20
C THR A 67 11.84 7.51 0.65
N LYS A 68 11.62 7.17 -0.62
CA LYS A 68 10.32 7.28 -1.28
C LYS A 68 9.43 6.12 -0.88
N ASN A 69 8.73 6.27 0.23
CA ASN A 69 7.74 5.31 0.70
C ASN A 69 6.37 5.61 0.12
N ALA A 70 5.49 4.63 0.28
CA ALA A 70 4.06 4.79 0.06
C ALA A 70 3.40 5.57 1.21
N ASP A 71 2.26 6.18 0.93
CA ASP A 71 1.59 7.12 1.82
C ASP A 71 1.08 6.46 3.12
N GLY A 72 0.79 5.16 3.07
CA GLY A 72 0.35 4.40 4.23
C GLY A 72 0.92 2.99 4.28
N VAL A 73 1.25 2.53 5.48
CA VAL A 73 1.62 1.13 5.73
C VAL A 73 1.03 0.70 7.06
N PHE A 74 0.38 -0.46 7.08
CA PHE A 74 -0.13 -1.03 8.33
C PHE A 74 -0.13 -2.56 8.34
N LEU A 75 -0.04 -3.13 9.54
CA LEU A 75 -0.13 -4.56 9.80
C LEU A 75 -1.51 -4.90 10.33
N GLU A 76 -2.06 -6.00 9.82
CA GLU A 76 -3.19 -6.69 10.40
C GLU A 76 -2.70 -7.82 11.31
N LEU A 77 -3.12 -7.80 12.57
CA LEU A 77 -2.65 -8.69 13.63
C LEU A 77 -3.82 -9.43 14.27
N GLU A 78 -3.76 -10.77 14.24
CA GLU A 78 -4.66 -11.64 15.00
C GLU A 78 -3.86 -12.30 16.11
N ASN A 79 -4.21 -12.05 17.38
CA ASN A 79 -3.52 -12.64 18.53
C ASN A 79 -1.99 -12.47 18.48
N SER A 80 -1.50 -11.30 18.06
CA SER A 80 -0.07 -10.99 17.86
C SER A 80 0.61 -11.67 16.66
N LYS A 81 -0.13 -12.42 15.83
CA LYS A 81 0.37 -13.00 14.59
C LYS A 81 0.08 -12.06 13.42
N PRO A 82 1.11 -11.65 12.64
CA PRO A 82 0.89 -10.87 11.42
C PRO A 82 0.15 -11.68 10.36
N LEU A 83 -1.08 -11.28 10.04
CA LEU A 83 -1.87 -11.88 8.97
C LEU A 83 -1.52 -11.25 7.63
N ALA A 84 -1.56 -9.93 7.56
CA ALA A 84 -1.31 -9.18 6.34
C ALA A 84 -0.50 -7.92 6.61
N LEU A 85 0.37 -7.58 5.65
CA LEU A 85 0.96 -6.26 5.54
C LEU A 85 0.29 -5.53 4.38
N HIS A 86 -0.34 -4.42 4.72
CA HIS A 86 -1.01 -3.54 3.78
C HIS A 86 -0.13 -2.33 3.48
N ILE A 87 0.11 -2.09 2.19
CA ILE A 87 0.85 -0.93 1.69
C ILE A 87 -0.09 -0.14 0.80
N VAL A 88 -0.29 1.13 1.11
CA VAL A 88 -1.33 1.98 0.53
C VAL A 88 -0.66 3.17 -0.16
N GLU A 89 -0.99 3.35 -1.43
CA GLU A 89 -0.53 4.47 -2.24
C GLU A 89 -1.74 5.19 -2.83
N LEU A 90 -1.82 6.50 -2.62
CA LEU A 90 -2.82 7.41 -3.12
C LEU A 90 -2.25 8.17 -4.32
N LYS A 91 -3.00 8.17 -5.42
CA LYS A 91 -2.66 8.95 -6.63
C LYS A 91 -3.88 9.69 -7.11
N LYS A 92 -3.72 10.95 -7.53
CA LYS A 92 -4.79 11.66 -8.22
C LYS A 92 -5.15 10.96 -9.53
N THR A 93 -4.14 10.63 -10.32
CA THR A 93 -4.31 9.96 -11.61
C THR A 93 -3.33 8.81 -11.72
N ILE A 94 -3.81 7.64 -12.12
CA ILE A 94 -2.97 6.49 -12.44
C ILE A 94 -2.84 6.32 -13.96
N ASN A 95 -1.59 6.31 -14.42
CA ASN A 95 -1.17 5.99 -15.78
C ASN A 95 0.02 5.01 -15.71
N LEU A 96 0.52 4.52 -16.86
CA LEU A 96 1.59 3.51 -16.86
C LEU A 96 2.89 3.99 -16.18
N THR A 97 3.27 5.26 -16.37
CA THR A 97 4.45 5.83 -15.71
C THR A 97 4.26 5.95 -14.21
N LYS A 98 3.08 6.43 -13.78
CA LYS A 98 2.72 6.52 -12.36
C LYS A 98 2.62 5.15 -11.70
N TRP A 99 2.21 4.13 -12.44
CA TRP A 99 2.21 2.76 -11.92
C TRP A 99 3.62 2.25 -11.59
N ASP A 100 4.63 2.59 -12.39
CA ASP A 100 6.02 2.26 -12.06
C ASP A 100 6.52 2.99 -10.81
N GLU A 101 6.12 4.26 -10.63
CA GLU A 101 6.39 5.01 -9.40
C GLU A 101 5.76 4.33 -8.18
N VAL A 102 4.47 3.98 -8.27
CA VAL A 102 3.72 3.25 -7.21
C VAL A 102 4.46 1.97 -6.83
N LYS A 103 4.88 1.15 -7.81
CA LYS A 103 5.63 -0.09 -7.53
C LYS A 103 6.97 0.18 -6.84
N SER A 104 7.65 1.27 -7.19
CA SER A 104 8.88 1.68 -6.52
C SER A 104 8.64 2.07 -5.06
N GLN A 105 7.58 2.85 -4.80
CA GLN A 105 7.18 3.28 -3.45
C GLN A 105 6.80 2.08 -2.59
N ILE A 106 6.01 1.14 -3.13
CA ILE A 106 5.64 -0.10 -2.43
C ILE A 106 6.89 -0.93 -2.07
N ARG A 107 7.86 -1.02 -2.98
CA ARG A 107 9.11 -1.75 -2.72
C ARG A 107 9.92 -1.12 -1.58
N SER A 108 9.98 0.21 -1.52
CA SER A 108 10.64 0.94 -0.43
C SER A 108 9.92 0.73 0.90
N SER A 109 8.58 0.86 0.90
CA SER A 109 7.75 0.61 2.08
C SER A 109 7.92 -0.80 2.61
N LEU A 110 7.93 -1.82 1.73
CA LEU A 110 8.16 -3.21 2.13
C LEU A 110 9.47 -3.37 2.91
N ARG A 111 10.57 -2.75 2.45
CA ARG A 111 11.87 -2.81 3.14
C ARG A 111 11.80 -2.19 4.54
N HIS A 112 11.12 -1.05 4.67
CA HIS A 112 10.89 -0.41 5.96
C HIS A 112 10.07 -1.29 6.89
N SER A 113 8.96 -1.86 6.39
CA SER A 113 8.11 -2.75 7.18
C SER A 113 8.85 -3.99 7.67
N LEU A 114 9.70 -4.59 6.83
CA LEU A 114 10.50 -5.75 7.22
C LEU A 114 11.50 -5.40 8.33
N GLY A 115 12.13 -4.23 8.26
CA GLY A 115 12.97 -3.72 9.34
C GLY A 115 12.19 -3.54 10.64
N PHE A 116 11.00 -2.93 10.55
CA PHE A 116 10.10 -2.71 11.68
C PHE A 116 9.65 -4.04 12.33
N LEU A 117 9.23 -5.02 11.53
CA LEU A 117 8.89 -6.37 11.98
C LEU A 117 10.05 -7.05 12.71
N GLY A 118 11.28 -6.91 12.20
CA GLY A 118 12.48 -7.42 12.82
C GLY A 118 12.73 -6.86 14.23
N VAL A 119 12.57 -5.54 14.41
CA VAL A 119 12.71 -4.88 15.72
C VAL A 119 11.66 -5.37 16.72
N LEU A 120 10.40 -5.50 16.25
CA LEU A 120 9.30 -6.02 17.06
C LEU A 120 9.38 -7.52 17.32
N ASN A 121 10.32 -8.23 16.68
CA ASN A 121 10.45 -9.68 16.73
C ASN A 121 9.14 -10.39 16.34
N LEU A 122 8.50 -9.87 15.29
CA LEU A 122 7.32 -10.45 14.66
C LEU A 122 7.74 -11.33 13.47
N THR A 123 6.95 -12.35 13.16
CA THR A 123 7.15 -13.17 11.96
C THR A 123 6.81 -12.39 10.70
N LEU A 124 7.16 -12.93 9.54
CA LEU A 124 6.66 -12.39 8.27
C LEU A 124 5.13 -12.53 8.21
N PRO A 125 4.42 -11.57 7.59
CA PRO A 125 2.98 -11.66 7.35
C PRO A 125 2.68 -12.78 6.35
N GLU A 126 1.51 -13.40 6.49
CA GLU A 126 1.04 -14.45 5.56
C GLU A 126 0.70 -13.87 4.18
N LYS A 127 0.25 -12.61 4.15
CA LYS A 127 -0.16 -11.90 2.94
C LYS A 127 0.51 -10.55 2.81
N LEU A 128 0.78 -10.19 1.56
CA LEU A 128 1.24 -8.85 1.18
C LEU A 128 0.18 -8.25 0.27
N VAL A 129 -0.40 -7.13 0.68
CA VAL A 129 -1.49 -6.47 -0.05
C VAL A 129 -1.05 -5.06 -0.41
N CYS A 130 -1.06 -4.74 -1.70
CA CYS A 130 -0.92 -3.37 -2.16
C CYS A 130 -2.30 -2.79 -2.50
N HIS A 131 -2.54 -1.59 -1.97
CA HIS A 131 -3.72 -0.81 -2.22
C HIS A 131 -3.31 0.38 -3.09
N THR A 132 -3.88 0.47 -4.29
CA THR A 132 -3.77 1.69 -5.10
C THR A 132 -5.09 2.41 -5.07
N CYS A 133 -5.07 3.58 -4.46
CA CYS A 133 -6.22 4.43 -4.29
C CYS A 133 -6.12 5.58 -5.29
N TYR A 134 -7.10 5.74 -6.18
CA TYR A 134 -7.00 6.70 -7.27
C TYR A 134 -8.28 7.47 -7.53
N GLN A 135 -8.18 8.70 -8.03
CA GLN A 135 -9.36 9.45 -8.47
C GLN A 135 -9.67 9.16 -9.96
N ASN A 136 -8.62 9.11 -10.79
CA ASN A 136 -8.71 8.91 -12.23
C ASN A 136 -7.87 7.71 -12.71
N ASP A 137 -8.49 6.77 -13.43
CA ASP A 137 -7.80 5.66 -14.11
C ASP A 137 -7.63 5.96 -15.60
N ASP A 138 -6.46 6.47 -15.97
CA ASP A 138 -6.11 6.74 -17.37
C ASP A 138 -5.54 5.50 -18.07
N ILE A 139 -5.09 4.48 -17.33
CA ILE A 139 -4.66 3.19 -17.92
C ILE A 139 -5.84 2.53 -18.65
N GLN A 140 -7.03 2.54 -18.03
CA GLN A 140 -8.24 2.05 -18.68
C GLN A 140 -8.63 2.89 -19.89
N LYS A 141 -8.52 4.23 -19.82
CA LYS A 141 -8.85 5.11 -20.95
C LYS A 141 -7.92 4.87 -22.14
N ASP A 142 -6.61 4.75 -21.89
CA ASP A 142 -5.61 4.46 -22.91
C ASP A 142 -5.86 3.11 -23.62
N ARG A 143 -6.37 2.10 -22.90
CA ARG A 143 -6.75 0.81 -23.47
C ARG A 143 -7.82 0.94 -24.56
N TYR A 144 -8.85 1.76 -24.32
CA TYR A 144 -9.94 1.97 -25.27
C TYR A 144 -9.54 2.91 -26.41
N ALA A 145 -8.72 3.93 -26.13
CA ALA A 145 -8.28 4.89 -27.12
C ALA A 145 -7.21 4.34 -28.09
N LYS A 146 -6.40 3.36 -27.65
CA LYS A 146 -5.29 2.80 -28.44
C LYS A 146 -5.36 1.27 -28.48
N PRO A 147 -6.17 0.66 -29.37
CA PRO A 147 -6.29 -0.80 -29.50
C PRO A 147 -4.97 -1.52 -29.82
N VAL A 148 -3.94 -0.80 -30.27
CA VAL A 148 -2.59 -1.35 -30.43
C VAL A 148 -1.95 -1.77 -29.10
N LEU A 149 -2.24 -1.06 -28.00
CA LEU A 149 -1.72 -1.37 -26.66
C LEU A 149 -2.38 -2.61 -26.05
N SER A 150 -3.53 -3.04 -26.57
CA SER A 150 -4.25 -4.24 -26.10
C SER A 150 -4.01 -5.47 -26.97
N LYS A 151 -3.19 -5.37 -28.03
CA LYS A 151 -2.81 -6.54 -28.82
C LYS A 151 -1.72 -7.33 -28.09
N PRO A 152 -1.90 -8.64 -27.84
CA PRO A 152 -0.79 -9.47 -27.45
C PRO A 152 0.27 -9.39 -28.55
N ILE A 153 1.48 -8.98 -28.19
CA ILE A 153 2.60 -8.88 -29.13
C ILE A 153 2.95 -10.31 -29.58
N VAL A 154 2.53 -10.67 -30.79
CA VAL A 154 2.88 -11.94 -31.43
C VAL A 154 4.37 -11.91 -31.73
N GLY A 155 5.13 -12.86 -31.17
CA GLY A 155 6.59 -12.94 -31.32
C GLY A 155 7.40 -12.32 -30.19
N LYS A 156 6.83 -12.09 -28.99
CA LYS A 156 7.63 -11.80 -27.77
C LYS A 156 8.70 -12.89 -27.66
N LEU A 157 9.97 -12.50 -27.82
CA LEU A 157 11.10 -13.27 -27.32
C LEU A 157 10.77 -13.64 -25.88
N LEU A 158 10.78 -14.93 -25.54
CA LEU A 158 10.51 -15.47 -24.19
C LEU A 158 11.35 -14.79 -23.08
N ASN A 159 12.32 -13.95 -23.45
CA ASN A 159 13.23 -13.22 -22.58
C ASN A 159 13.02 -11.68 -22.55
N SER A 160 11.98 -11.09 -23.16
CA SER A 160 11.71 -9.66 -22.99
C SER A 160 11.09 -9.41 -21.61
N LYS A 161 11.96 -9.20 -20.61
CA LYS A 161 11.66 -8.93 -19.18
C LYS A 161 10.89 -7.64 -18.89
N LYS A 162 10.05 -7.12 -19.78
CA LYS A 162 9.11 -6.06 -19.40
C LYS A 162 7.82 -6.75 -18.96
N PRO A 163 7.45 -6.70 -17.66
CA PRO A 163 6.14 -7.11 -17.23
C PRO A 163 5.13 -6.35 -18.08
N ASP A 164 4.08 -7.03 -18.51
CA ASP A 164 3.00 -6.35 -19.19
C ASP A 164 2.28 -5.52 -18.11
N PHE A 165 2.71 -4.26 -17.95
CA PHE A 165 2.22 -3.36 -16.90
C PHE A 165 0.69 -3.24 -16.91
N LEU A 166 0.10 -3.40 -18.09
CA LEU A 166 -1.34 -3.45 -18.27
C LEU A 166 -1.93 -4.75 -17.69
N GLU A 167 -1.34 -5.91 -17.92
CA GLU A 167 -1.79 -7.17 -17.29
C GLU A 167 -1.64 -7.11 -15.77
N GLU A 168 -0.55 -6.51 -15.25
CA GLU A 168 -0.37 -6.33 -13.80
C GLU A 168 -1.44 -5.39 -13.22
N TRP A 169 -1.69 -4.23 -13.86
CA TRP A 169 -2.70 -3.28 -13.40
C TRP A 169 -4.12 -3.87 -13.46
N LEU A 170 -4.43 -4.63 -14.51
CA LEU A 170 -5.75 -5.25 -14.68
C LEU A 170 -5.93 -6.48 -13.79
N GLY A 171 -4.83 -7.17 -13.47
CA GLY A 171 -4.80 -8.33 -12.61
C GLY A 171 -5.12 -8.03 -11.14
N GLN A 172 -5.18 -9.09 -10.35
CA GLN A 172 -5.30 -9.05 -8.88
C GLN A 172 -3.96 -9.32 -8.19
N LYS A 173 -2.89 -9.52 -8.97
CA LYS A 173 -1.56 -9.79 -8.45
C LYS A 173 -0.54 -8.92 -9.16
N VAL A 174 0.41 -8.39 -8.40
CA VAL A 174 1.51 -7.59 -8.93
C VAL A 174 2.86 -8.13 -8.47
N ASN A 175 3.85 -8.03 -9.35
CA ASN A 175 5.23 -8.39 -9.03
C ASN A 175 6.00 -7.14 -8.60
N ILE A 176 6.07 -6.90 -7.29
CA ILE A 176 6.85 -5.79 -6.72
C ILE A 176 8.33 -6.15 -6.56
N SER A 177 8.58 -7.40 -6.18
CA SER A 177 9.91 -7.94 -5.86
C SER A 177 10.03 -9.37 -6.35
N THR A 178 11.20 -9.73 -6.87
CA THR A 178 11.53 -11.12 -7.20
C THR A 178 11.73 -11.98 -5.95
N VAL A 179 12.04 -11.36 -4.81
CA VAL A 179 12.24 -12.03 -3.51
C VAL A 179 10.92 -12.20 -2.76
N PHE A 180 9.97 -11.27 -2.98
CA PHE A 180 8.62 -11.32 -2.40
C PHE A 180 7.59 -11.27 -3.53
N PRO A 181 7.43 -12.37 -4.29
CA PRO A 181 6.45 -12.44 -5.37
C PRO A 181 5.02 -12.48 -4.81
N GLY A 182 4.05 -12.12 -5.64
CA GLY A 182 2.64 -12.45 -5.38
C GLY A 182 1.90 -11.49 -4.44
N PHE A 183 2.22 -10.19 -4.49
CA PHE A 183 1.38 -9.18 -3.83
C PHE A 183 -0.05 -9.25 -4.37
N GLU A 184 -1.03 -9.30 -3.48
CA GLU A 184 -2.42 -9.04 -3.84
C GLU A 184 -2.59 -7.56 -4.17
N HIS A 185 -3.20 -7.25 -5.30
CA HIS A 185 -3.47 -5.87 -5.72
C HIS A 185 -4.94 -5.54 -5.56
N LYS A 186 -5.23 -4.57 -4.69
CA LYS A 186 -6.56 -4.00 -4.50
C LYS A 186 -6.58 -2.56 -5.02
N LYS A 187 -7.58 -2.26 -5.84
CA LYS A 187 -7.79 -0.97 -6.50
C LYS A 187 -9.00 -0.29 -5.89
N HIS A 188 -8.84 0.96 -5.46
CA HIS A 188 -9.90 1.72 -4.80
C HIS A 188 -10.08 3.05 -5.51
N GLN A 189 -11.24 3.28 -6.11
CA GLN A 189 -11.54 4.58 -6.69
C GLN A 189 -12.04 5.52 -5.59
N MET A 190 -11.38 6.67 -5.43
CA MET A 190 -11.77 7.72 -4.50
C MET A 190 -12.77 8.65 -5.18
N THR A 191 -13.80 9.04 -4.45
CA THR A 191 -14.85 9.94 -4.92
C THR A 191 -14.82 11.24 -4.13
N SER A 192 -15.01 12.37 -4.80
CA SER A 192 -15.32 13.63 -4.11
C SER A 192 -16.69 13.52 -3.45
N ILE A 193 -16.78 13.97 -2.20
CA ILE A 193 -18.04 14.04 -1.45
C ILE A 193 -18.42 15.52 -1.37
N ASP A 194 -19.70 15.83 -1.62
CA ASP A 194 -20.20 17.20 -1.53
C ASP A 194 -19.97 17.77 -0.12
N GLY A 195 -19.21 18.86 -0.04
CA GLY A 195 -18.85 19.52 1.22
C GLY A 195 -17.56 19.02 1.88
N GLU A 196 -16.85 18.05 1.28
CA GLU A 196 -15.50 17.68 1.71
C GLU A 196 -14.44 18.20 0.74
N ASP A 197 -13.34 18.70 1.29
CA ASP A 197 -12.24 19.29 0.51
C ASP A 197 -11.32 18.24 -0.14
N ILE A 198 -11.42 16.96 0.28
CA ILE A 198 -10.54 15.88 -0.18
C ILE A 198 -11.31 14.64 -0.65
N PRO A 199 -10.92 13.98 -1.75
CA PRO A 199 -11.55 12.74 -2.20
C PRO A 199 -11.40 11.59 -1.19
N TYR A 200 -12.43 10.75 -1.11
CA TYR A 200 -12.57 9.74 -0.06
C TYR A 200 -12.86 8.33 -0.59
N ALA A 201 -12.41 7.31 0.14
CA ALA A 201 -12.84 5.91 -0.01
C ALA A 201 -12.87 5.17 1.34
N GLU A 202 -13.72 4.14 1.46
CA GLU A 202 -13.69 3.19 2.58
C GLU A 202 -13.43 1.76 2.13
N VAL A 203 -12.76 0.97 2.98
CA VAL A 203 -12.43 -0.43 2.72
C VAL A 203 -12.69 -1.27 3.95
N ARG A 204 -13.41 -2.38 3.77
CA ARG A 204 -13.53 -3.46 4.76
C ARG A 204 -12.49 -4.53 4.45
N LEU A 205 -11.70 -4.91 5.45
CA LEU A 205 -10.62 -5.90 5.35
C LEU A 205 -11.12 -7.34 5.44
#